data_AF-A0A9E8N127-F1
#
_entry.id   AF-A0A9E8N127-F1
#
_cell.length_a   1.000
_cell.length_b   1.000
_cell.length_c   1.000
_cell.angle_alpha   90.00
_cell.angle_beta   90.00
_cell.angle_gamma   90.00
#
_symmetry.space_group_name_H-M   'P 1'
#
loop_
_entity.id
_entity.type
_entity.pdbx_description
1 polymer ?
#
loop_
_entity_poly.entity_id
_entity_poly.type
_entity_poly.pdbx_seq_one_letter_code
_entity_poly.pdbx_strand_id
1 'polypeptide(L)' 'MRFSAKPRGIFRLMESPPQAHLAEHEEVMRFLDAKKLYGLGLGWIDINLLASTLLSQATLWILDKKLHNAALWLKISA' A
#
# COMPACT_ATOMS: atom_id res chain seq x y z
N MET A 1 -33.60 5.46 -16.83
CA MET A 1 -33.92 4.89 -15.50
C MET A 1 -32.67 4.93 -14.64
N ARG A 2 -32.65 5.76 -13.59
CA ARG A 2 -31.58 5.75 -12.58
C ARG A 2 -32.03 4.85 -11.43
N PHE A 3 -31.38 3.70 -11.27
CA PHE A 3 -31.56 2.89 -10.06
C PHE A 3 -30.90 3.63 -8.90
N SER A 4 -31.72 4.31 -8.09
CA SER A 4 -31.29 4.87 -6.80
C SER A 4 -31.50 3.81 -5.71
N ALA A 5 -30.65 2.78 -5.72
CA ALA A 5 -30.53 1.87 -4.58
C ALA A 5 -29.29 2.28 -3.80
N LYS A 6 -29.49 2.87 -2.61
CA LYS A 6 -28.39 3.28 -1.73
C LYS A 6 -27.70 2.02 -1.19
N PRO A 7 -26.38 1.82 -1.38
CA PRO A 7 -25.69 0.63 -0.92
C PRO A 7 -25.79 0.48 0.60
N ARG A 8 -26.12 -0.72 1.07
CA ARG A 8 -26.20 -1.06 2.50
C ARG A 8 -24.98 -1.90 2.89
N GLY A 9 -24.51 -1.77 4.14
CA GLY A 9 -23.37 -2.54 4.65
C GLY A 9 -22.02 -2.03 4.14
N ILE A 10 -21.04 -2.94 3.97
CA ILE A 10 -19.64 -2.61 3.61
C ILE A 10 -19.52 -1.78 2.32
N PHE A 11 -20.48 -1.91 1.41
CA PHE A 11 -20.50 -1.18 0.14
C PHE A 11 -20.60 0.33 0.33
N ARG A 12 -21.19 0.80 1.43
CA ARG A 12 -21.23 2.22 1.77
C ARG A 12 -19.85 2.77 2.16
N LEU A 13 -19.00 1.93 2.76
CA LEU A 13 -17.62 2.30 3.12
C LEU A 13 -16.74 2.41 1.87
N MET A 14 -17.11 1.73 0.79
CA MET A 14 -16.40 1.79 -0.50
C MET A 14 -16.77 3.03 -1.35
N GLU A 15 -17.81 3.78 -0.99
CA GLU A 15 -18.18 5.01 -1.72
C GLU A 15 -17.14 6.13 -1.54
N SER A 16 -16.40 6.12 -0.43
CA SER A 16 -15.38 7.13 -0.13
C SER A 16 -14.32 6.60 0.85
N PRO A 17 -13.48 5.64 0.44
CA PRO A 17 -12.43 5.11 1.30
C PRO A 17 -11.39 6.21 1.59
N PRO A 18 -10.75 6.17 2.77
CA PRO A 18 -9.58 7.00 3.02
C PRO A 18 -8.54 6.71 1.93
N GLN A 19 -8.06 7.77 1.29
CA GLN A 19 -7.02 7.64 0.27
C GLN A 19 -5.67 7.46 0.97
N ALA A 20 -4.96 6.40 0.61
CA ALA A 20 -3.55 6.29 0.96
C ALA A 20 -2.77 7.39 0.24
N HIS A 21 -1.71 7.86 0.88
CA HIS A 21 -0.72 8.70 0.26
C HIS A 21 -0.08 7.94 -0.91
N LEU A 22 -0.12 8.53 -2.11
CA LEU A 22 0.60 8.02 -3.26
C LEU A 22 2.05 8.46 -3.12
N ALA A 23 2.96 7.52 -2.86
CA ALA A 23 4.39 7.84 -2.81
C ALA A 23 4.86 8.34 -4.17
N GLU A 24 5.44 9.54 -4.19
CA GLU A 24 5.98 10.12 -5.42
C GLU A 24 7.25 9.38 -5.85
N HIS A 25 7.57 9.42 -7.15
CA HIS A 25 8.70 8.68 -7.70
C HIS A 25 10.01 8.93 -6.93
N GLU A 26 10.31 10.19 -6.60
CA GLU A 26 11.51 10.52 -5.83
C GLU A 26 11.47 9.97 -4.40
N GLU A 27 10.30 9.94 -3.75
CA GLU A 27 10.15 9.37 -2.42
C GLU A 27 10.38 7.87 -2.43
N VAL A 28 9.88 7.19 -3.47
CA VAL A 28 10.09 5.77 -3.69
C VAL A 28 11.57 5.48 -3.94
N MET A 29 12.25 6.29 -4.74
CA MET A 29 13.70 6.16 -4.98
C MET A 29 14.50 6.37 -3.70
N ARG A 30 14.21 7.44 -2.93
CA ARG A 30 14.85 7.69 -1.62
C ARG A 30 14.60 6.55 -0.64
N PHE A 31 13.39 5.99 -0.63
CA PHE A 31 13.02 4.86 0.22
C PHE A 31 13.77 3.58 -0.18
N LEU A 32 13.83 3.28 -1.48
CA LEU A 32 14.56 2.16 -2.05
C LEU A 32 16.04 2.19 -1.64
N ASP A 33 16.67 3.36 -1.76
CA ASP A 33 18.06 3.60 -1.37
C ASP A 33 18.26 3.48 0.13
N ALA A 34 17.47 4.21 0.92
CA ALA A 34 17.62 4.26 2.37
C ALA A 34 17.41 2.89 3.03
N LYS A 35 16.54 2.05 2.44
CA LYS A 35 16.24 0.70 2.93
C LYS A 35 16.98 -0.39 2.19
N LYS A 36 17.83 -0.05 1.21
CA LYS A 36 18.63 -1.00 0.41
C LYS A 36 17.80 -2.18 -0.12
N LEU A 37 16.66 -1.88 -0.73
CA LEU A 37 15.70 -2.90 -1.19
C LEU A 37 16.09 -3.60 -2.51
N TYR A 38 17.29 -3.31 -3.01
CA TYR A 38 17.86 -3.88 -4.22
C TYR A 38 18.05 -5.40 -4.11
N GLY A 39 17.74 -6.12 -5.19
CA GLY A 39 18.03 -7.55 -5.29
C GLY A 39 17.19 -8.47 -4.39
N LEU A 40 16.19 -7.93 -3.67
CA LEU A 40 15.32 -8.71 -2.78
C LEU A 40 14.17 -9.43 -3.51
N GLY A 41 14.13 -9.33 -4.85
CA GLY A 41 13.05 -9.89 -5.67
C GLY A 41 11.71 -9.16 -5.51
N LEU A 42 11.73 -7.93 -4.98
CA LEU A 42 10.58 -7.02 -4.92
C LEU A 42 10.44 -6.29 -6.25
N GLY A 43 9.22 -6.27 -6.80
CA GLY A 43 8.89 -5.49 -7.98
C GLY A 43 8.75 -4.00 -7.66
N TRP A 44 8.75 -3.16 -8.69
CA TRP A 44 8.55 -1.72 -8.53
C TRP A 44 7.23 -1.40 -7.81
N ILE A 45 6.16 -2.13 -8.11
CA ILE A 45 4.85 -1.97 -7.46
C ILE A 45 4.93 -2.29 -5.96
N ASP A 46 5.65 -3.36 -5.57
CA ASP A 46 5.83 -3.73 -4.17
C ASP A 46 6.49 -2.60 -3.37
N ILE A 47 7.52 -1.98 -3.95
CA ILE A 47 8.24 -0.87 -3.33
C ILE A 47 7.32 0.36 -3.20
N ASN A 48 6.52 0.66 -4.23
CA ASN A 48 5.53 1.73 -4.17
C ASN A 48 4.47 1.48 -3.09
N LEU A 49 3.99 0.25 -2.96
CA LEU A 49 3.01 -0.13 -1.93
C LEU A 49 3.60 0.01 -0.53
N LEU A 50 4.82 -0.48 -0.30
CA LEU A 50 5.50 -0.36 0.98
C LEU A 50 5.76 1.12 1.34
N ALA A 51 6.23 1.93 0.39
CA ALA A 51 6.46 3.36 0.60
C ALA A 51 5.15 4.10 0.91
N SER A 52 4.11 3.87 0.11
CA SER A 52 2.79 4.48 0.28
C SER A 52 2.15 4.09 1.62
N THR A 53 2.30 2.83 2.03
CA THR A 53 1.82 2.34 3.33
C THR A 53 2.52 3.05 4.49
N LEU A 54 3.84 3.17 4.42
CA LEU A 54 4.64 3.85 5.44
C LEU A 54 4.26 5.33 5.56
N LEU A 55 4.13 6.04 4.44
CA LEU A 55 3.76 7.46 4.41
C LEU A 55 2.32 7.68 4.92
N SER A 56 1.42 6.74 4.65
CA SER A 56 0.02 6.79 5.10
C SER A 56 -0.18 6.36 6.54
N GLN A 57 0.85 5.79 7.20
CA GLN A 57 0.71 5.09 8.48
C GLN A 57 -0.42 4.05 8.46
N ALA A 58 -0.58 3.39 7.31
CA ALA A 58 -1.64 2.41 7.08
C ALA A 58 -1.17 0.99 7.40
N THR A 59 -2.11 0.06 7.48
CA THR A 59 -1.84 -1.38 7.45
C THR A 59 -2.02 -1.88 6.02
N LEU A 60 -1.02 -2.57 5.48
CA LEU A 60 -1.04 -3.15 4.15
C LEU A 60 -1.64 -4.56 4.18
N TRP A 61 -2.82 -4.75 3.62
CA TRP A 61 -3.47 -6.07 3.61
C TRP A 61 -2.97 -6.86 2.40
N ILE A 62 -2.15 -7.88 2.65
CA ILE A 62 -1.47 -8.64 1.59
C ILE A 62 -1.49 -10.14 1.86
N LEU A 63 -1.68 -10.92 0.78
CA LEU A 63 -1.59 -12.38 0.80
C LEU A 63 -0.21 -12.88 0.31
N ASP A 64 0.53 -12.03 -0.41
CA ASP A 64 1.84 -12.39 -0.94
C ASP A 64 2.87 -12.52 0.19
N LYS A 65 3.48 -13.71 0.29
CA LYS A 65 4.43 -14.02 1.37
C LYS A 65 5.72 -13.22 1.27
N LYS A 66 6.21 -12.92 0.06
CA LYS A 66 7.47 -12.19 -0.11
C LYS A 66 7.30 -10.74 0.30
N LEU A 67 6.20 -10.12 -0.13
CA LEU A 67 5.85 -8.75 0.24
C LEU A 67 5.58 -8.63 1.74
N HIS A 68 4.91 -9.63 2.34
CA HIS A 68 4.67 -9.66 3.79
C HIS A 68 5.96 -9.75 4.59
N ASN A 69 6.89 -10.62 4.17
CA ASN A 69 8.21 -10.69 4.80
C ASN A 69 9.00 -9.37 4.66
N ALA A 70 8.91 -8.70 3.51
CA ALA A 70 9.53 -7.40 3.31
C ALA A 70 8.91 -6.32 4.22
N ALA A 71 7.59 -6.28 4.35
CA ALA A 71 6.90 -5.37 5.26
C ALA A 71 7.33 -5.59 6.72
N LEU A 72 7.39 -6.85 7.17
CA LEU A 72 7.87 -7.21 8.51
C LEU A 72 9.33 -6.78 8.74
N TRP A 73 10.22 -7.03 7.78
CA TRP A 73 11.62 -6.61 7.87
C TRP A 73 11.76 -5.08 7.98
N LEU A 74 10.90 -4.35 7.26
CA LEU A 74 10.82 -2.89 7.29
C LEU A 74 10.06 -2.34 8.49
N LYS A 75 9.45 -3.19 9.32
CA LYS A 75 8.54 -2.83 10.42
C LYS A 75 7.34 -2.00 9.95
N ILE A 76 6.86 -2.28 8.74
CA ILE A 76 5.61 -1.74 8.20
C ILE A 76 4.48 -2.68 8.64
N SER A 77 3.35 -2.11 9.06
CA SER A 77 2.17 -2.91 9.42
C SER A 77 1.60 -3.59 8.17
N ALA A 78 1.58 -4.92 8.16
CA ALA A 78 1.07 -5.73 7.06
C ALA A 78 0.66 -7.15 7.51
#